data_AF-A0A963Y5I9-F1
#
_entry.id   AF-A0A963Y5I9-F1
#
_cell.length_a   1.000
_cell.length_b   1.000
_cell.length_c   1.000
_cell.angle_alpha   90.00
_cell.angle_beta   90.00
_cell.angle_gamma   90.00
#
_symmetry.space_group_name_H-M   'P 1'
#
loop_
_entity.id
_entity.type
_entity.pdbx_description
1 polymer ?
#
loop_
_entity_poly.entity_id
_entity_poly.type
_entity_poly.pdbx_seq_one_letter_code
_entity_poly.pdbx_strand_id
1 'polypeptide(L)' 'LGRAEELLERVALRGFGPKYPHELSGGEQQRVALARALAPRPRILLMDEPFSG' A
#
# COMPACT_ATOMS: atom_id res chain seq x y z
N LEU A 1 8.74 13.38 -7.15
CA LEU A 1 8.47 11.98 -6.75
C LEU A 1 7.32 11.49 -7.61
N GLY A 2 7.35 10.24 -8.05
CA GLY A 2 6.24 9.64 -8.79
C GLY A 2 5.02 9.42 -7.88
N ARG A 3 3.81 9.36 -8.45
CA ARG A 3 2.58 9.10 -7.67
C ARG A 3 2.67 7.84 -6.81
N ALA A 4 3.33 6.80 -7.29
CA ALA A 4 3.55 5.57 -6.55
C ALA A 4 4.43 5.77 -5.30
N GLU A 5 5.50 6.57 -5.41
CA GLU A 5 6.39 6.88 -4.27
C GLU A 5 5.66 7.66 -3.18
N GLU A 6 4.82 8.63 -3.55
CA GLU A 6 3.99 9.38 -2.59
C GLU A 6 3.05 8.46 -1.80
N LEU A 7 2.44 7.49 -2.48
CA LEU A 7 1.51 6.56 -1.85
C LEU A 7 2.24 5.58 -0.92
N LEU A 8 3.42 5.11 -1.32
CA LEU A 8 4.28 4.29 -0.48
C LEU A 8 4.75 5.05 0.77
N GLU A 9 5.12 6.32 0.63
CA GLU A 9 5.47 7.17 1.77
C GLU A 9 4.30 7.35 2.76
N ARG A 10 3.07 7.54 2.26
CA ARG A 10 1.86 7.63 3.10
C ARG A 10 1.58 6.39 3.93
N VAL A 11 2.01 5.21 3.47
CA VAL A 11 1.86 3.94 4.20
C VAL A 11 3.16 3.49 4.87
N ALA A 12 4.10 4.40 5.10
CA ALA A 12 5.39 4.14 5.76
C ALA A 12 6.25 3.07 5.07
N LEU A 13 6.21 3.00 3.74
CA LEU A 13 6.99 2.08 2.89
C LEU A 13 7.90 2.83 1.90
N ARG A 14 8.42 3.99 2.29
CA ARG A 14 9.35 4.75 1.46
C ARG A 14 10.56 3.87 1.09
N GLY A 15 10.94 3.87 -0.19
CA GLY A 15 12.06 3.07 -0.70
C GLY A 15 11.71 1.61 -1.06
N PHE A 16 10.46 1.18 -0.86
CA PHE A 16 10.03 -0.19 -1.17
C PHE A 16 9.62 -0.39 -2.63
N GLY A 17 9.63 0.67 -3.46
CA GLY A 17 9.24 0.60 -4.87
C GLY A 17 9.93 -0.52 -5.69
N PRO A 18 11.21 -0.85 -5.45
CA PRO A 18 11.89 -1.95 -6.14
C PRO A 18 11.59 -3.36 -5.61
N LYS A 19 10.96 -3.51 -4.44
CA LYS A 19 10.72 -4.82 -3.81
C LYS A 19 9.58 -5.57 -4.49
N TYR A 20 9.74 -6.88 -4.65
CA TYR A 20 8.69 -7.79 -5.08
C TYR A 20 7.75 -8.16 -3.92
N PRO A 21 6.50 -8.57 -4.18
CA PRO A 21 5.54 -8.92 -3.13
C PRO A 21 6.02 -10.00 -2.15
N HIS A 22 6.82 -10.97 -2.60
CA HIS A 22 7.35 -12.04 -1.75
C HIS A 22 8.51 -11.58 -0.84
N GLU A 23 9.05 -10.38 -1.04
CA GLU A 23 10.09 -9.76 -0.20
C GLU A 23 9.49 -8.90 0.93
N LEU A 24 8.17 -8.86 1.03
CA LEU A 24 7.41 -8.07 1.99
C LEU A 24 6.80 -8.99 3.06
N SER A 25 6.86 -8.57 4.31
CA SER A 25 6.07 -9.18 5.40
C SER A 25 4.57 -9.03 5.13
N GLY A 26 3.74 -9.84 5.81
CA GLY A 26 2.27 -9.79 5.62
C GLY A 26 1.68 -8.39 5.85
N GLY A 27 2.10 -7.71 6.92
CA GLY A 27 1.66 -6.34 7.21
C GLY A 27 2.15 -5.31 6.17
N GLU A 28 3.34 -5.50 5.61
CA GLU A 28 3.82 -4.65 4.50
C GLU A 28 3.00 -4.88 3.22
N GLN A 29 2.64 -6.14 2.90
CA GLN A 29 1.77 -6.45 1.77
C GLN A 29 0.38 -5.83 1.94
N GLN A 30 -0.21 -5.87 3.14
CA GLN A 30 -1.47 -5.18 3.44
C GLN A 30 -1.36 -3.67 3.22
N ARG A 31 -0.27 -3.04 3.68
CA ARG A 31 -0.03 -1.61 3.46
C ARG A 31 0.17 -1.26 1.97
N VAL A 32 0.85 -2.10 1.19
CA VAL A 32 0.93 -1.93 -0.27
C VAL A 32 -0.45 -2.08 -0.92
N ALA A 33 -1.26 -3.04 -0.48
CA ALA A 33 -2.63 -3.22 -0.99
C ALA A 33 -3.50 -1.99 -0.70
N LEU A 34 -3.37 -1.39 0.49
CA LEU A 34 -4.02 -0.12 0.84
C LEU A 34 -3.55 1.03 -0.06
N ALA A 35 -2.23 1.18 -0.25
CA ALA A 35 -1.67 2.21 -1.14
C ALA A 35 -2.18 2.06 -2.58
N ARG A 36 -2.26 0.81 -3.08
CA ARG A 36 -2.84 0.48 -4.39
C ARG A 36 -4.31 0.86 -4.48
N ALA A 37 -5.11 0.57 -3.45
CA ALA A 37 -6.53 0.90 -3.42
C ALA A 37 -6.78 2.43 -3.36
N LEU A 38 -5.87 3.19 -2.75
CA LEU A 38 -5.91 4.66 -2.69
C LEU A 38 -5.38 5.34 -3.96
N ALA A 39 -4.63 4.62 -4.81
CA ALA A 39 -4.05 5.17 -6.03
C ALA A 39 -5.06 5.87 -6.97
N PRO A 40 -6.24 5.29 -7.27
CA PRO A 40 -7.26 5.94 -8.12
C PRO A 40 -7.99 7.12 -7.45
N ARG A 41 -7.62 7.51 -6.22
CA ARG A 41 -8.28 8.59 -5.45
C ARG A 41 -9.80 8.36 -5.27
N PRO A 42 -10.22 7.19 -4.75
CA PRO A 42 -11.63 6.91 -4.56
C PRO A 42 -12.23 7.88 -3.53
N ARG A 43 -13.51 8.25 -3.71
CA ARG A 43 -14.26 9.02 -2.71
C ARG A 43 -14.66 8.17 -1.50
N ILE A 44 -14.85 6.88 -1.71
CA ILE A 44 -15.21 5.89 -0.70
C ILE A 44 -14.35 4.65 -0.94
N LEU A 45 -13.72 4.13 0.10
CA LEU A 45 -12.97 2.88 0.08
C LEU A 45 -13.70 1.86 0.94
N LEU A 46 -14.12 0.75 0.32
CA LEU A 46 -14.67 -0.39 1.04
C LEU A 46 -13.50 -1.32 1.39
N MET A 47 -13.44 -1.72 2.66
CA MET A 47 -12.41 -2.61 3.17
C MET A 47 -13.10 -3.74 3.91
N ASP A 48 -12.93 -4.95 3.41
CA ASP A 48 -13.40 -6.17 4.07
C ASP A 48 -12.25 -6.69 4.93
N GLU A 49 -12.40 -6.58 6.25
CA GLU A 49 -11.44 -7.09 7.25
C GLU A 49 -9.96 -6.68 7.02
N PRO A 50 -9.63 -5.38 6.83
CA PRO A 50 -8.29 -4.94 6.41
C PRO A 50 -7.18 -5.14 7.44
N PHE A 51 -7.53 -5.46 8.69
CA PHE A 51 -6.59 -5.60 9.81
C PHE A 51 -6.65 -7.00 10.44
N SER A 52 -7.36 -7.93 9.81
CA SER A 52 -7.57 -9.27 10.34
C SER A 52 -6.42 -10.18 9.89
N GLY A 53 -5.58 -10.55 10.85
CA GLY A 53 -4.34 -11.32 10.67
C GLY A 53 -3.39 -11.14 11.84
#